data_AF-A0A0R1WK71-F1
#
_entry.id   AF-A0A0R1WK71-F1
#
_cell.length_a   1.000
_cell.length_b   1.000
_cell.length_c   1.000
_cell.angle_alpha   90.00
_cell.angle_beta   90.00
_cell.angle_gamma   90.00
#
_symmetry.space_group_name_H-M   'P 1'
#
loop_
_entity.id
_entity.type
_entity.pdbx_description
1 polymer ?
#
loop_
_entity_poly.entity_id
_entity_poly.type
_entity_poly.pdbx_seq_one_letter_code
_entity_poly.pdbx_strand_id
1 'polypeptide(L)'
;MEFLENLKKNNQFPIIFIGSGITQRYFSNAPTWDALLKKIWDESDVKQTYYSRYHELETKFGENTFKIYTTLADELEKQFDSSFYAEKVKLKELTPEMAHSIKISPFKTRIAEIFSELLLNPNTKKELKSFKSMLSKARLIVTTNYDDFIEKQLNNAIKVRVGNQGLFEPAGDLNELYKIHGSIKNPNSIIITSNDYETLERTSAIVNAKILSLLTESPILFIGYSLTDKNIQSLLTDLANNMPFKIEEAAKRIGVVKYESEKNDITETMMDTEFGVHYTQLSTDNYEKIFTTISKINQGFPPSEISKYQSAIKKIIEVKGERGELKQVLTSFVDLENLPHELENKNLVVALGDNRYLYRFPDYVDYVKSYFLGENPMPTEIALKFITSMSVQSPLPISKFVNKPISLNEKDKNKINNRLKKFDLMSKIKTTVNVPKASKNVLEEYSDKTPVEILSLNDDIKANVKLAYFIKNIEKIGSTDFKSLIEYILKNKDDGFIKKTNARKLFMVYSLFTEPIVKKID
;
A
#
# COMPACT_ATOMS: atom_id res chain seq x y z
N MET A 1 0.11 10.84 -29.74
CA MET A 1 -0.38 10.83 -28.35
C MET A 1 0.84 10.67 -27.48
N GLU A 2 1.06 11.64 -26.61
CA GLU A 2 2.25 11.81 -25.76
C GLU A 2 2.24 10.81 -24.57
N PHE A 3 3.39 10.54 -23.95
CA PHE A 3 3.58 9.53 -22.90
C PHE A 3 2.75 9.84 -21.65
N LEU A 4 2.75 11.09 -21.16
CA LEU A 4 1.98 11.45 -19.96
C LEU A 4 0.47 11.39 -20.21
N GLU A 5 0.03 11.77 -21.40
CA GLU A 5 -1.38 11.66 -21.79
C GLU A 5 -1.81 10.20 -21.94
N ASN A 6 -0.96 9.33 -22.48
CA ASN A 6 -1.20 7.89 -22.57
C ASN A 6 -1.35 7.27 -21.17
N LEU A 7 -0.46 7.63 -20.24
CA LEU A 7 -0.51 7.23 -18.83
C LEU A 7 -1.84 7.61 -18.16
N LYS A 8 -2.27 8.86 -18.33
CA LYS A 8 -3.55 9.36 -17.77
C LYS A 8 -4.75 8.65 -18.40
N LYS A 9 -4.80 8.58 -19.72
CA LYS A 9 -5.94 8.03 -20.48
C LYS A 9 -6.18 6.56 -20.15
N ASN A 10 -5.11 5.77 -20.10
CA ASN A 10 -5.22 4.34 -19.77
C ASN A 10 -5.29 4.11 -18.25
N ASN A 11 -5.13 5.17 -17.46
CA ASN A 11 -5.13 5.14 -16.00
C ASN A 11 -4.18 4.07 -15.45
N GLN A 12 -3.01 3.86 -16.05
CA GLN A 12 -2.08 2.76 -15.72
C GLN A 12 -1.01 3.20 -14.73
N PHE A 13 -0.77 2.42 -13.67
CA PHE A 13 0.36 2.66 -12.77
C PHE A 13 1.70 2.33 -13.46
N PRO A 14 2.71 3.22 -13.42
CA PRO A 14 3.98 2.99 -14.11
C PRO A 14 4.94 2.11 -13.31
N ILE A 15 5.90 1.51 -14.02
CA ILE A 15 7.18 1.05 -13.48
C ILE A 15 8.12 2.25 -13.45
N ILE A 16 8.81 2.51 -12.33
CA ILE A 16 9.68 3.68 -12.19
C ILE A 16 11.13 3.25 -11.99
N PHE A 17 12.01 3.67 -12.89
CA PHE A 17 13.45 3.51 -12.78
C PHE A 17 14.09 4.79 -12.24
N ILE A 18 14.86 4.65 -11.17
CA ILE A 18 15.44 5.77 -10.43
C ILE A 18 16.95 5.61 -10.41
N GLY A 19 17.67 6.56 -11.01
CA GLY A 19 19.12 6.54 -11.07
C GLY A 19 19.77 7.56 -10.14
N SER A 20 21.10 7.64 -10.20
CA SER A 20 21.92 8.44 -9.29
C SER A 20 21.68 9.94 -9.43
N GLY A 21 21.11 10.40 -10.56
CA GLY A 21 20.71 11.78 -10.77
C GLY A 21 19.62 12.23 -9.79
N ILE A 22 18.76 11.32 -9.31
CA ILE A 22 17.80 11.63 -8.24
C ILE A 22 18.53 11.86 -6.91
N THR A 23 19.50 11.02 -6.56
CA THR A 23 20.32 11.23 -5.36
C THR A 23 21.09 12.55 -5.45
N GLN A 24 21.72 12.85 -6.59
CA GLN A 24 22.41 14.13 -6.81
C GLN A 24 21.47 15.35 -6.74
N ARG A 25 20.21 15.21 -7.18
CA ARG A 25 19.23 16.30 -7.12
C ARG A 25 18.85 16.66 -5.69
N TYR A 26 18.65 15.65 -4.83
CA TYR A 26 18.10 15.85 -3.49
C TYR A 26 19.16 15.99 -2.39
N PHE A 27 20.42 15.62 -2.66
CA PHE A 27 21.48 15.67 -1.66
C PHE A 27 22.66 16.51 -2.16
N SER A 28 23.05 17.52 -1.38
CA SER A 28 24.07 18.49 -1.79
C SER A 28 25.49 17.91 -1.87
N ASN A 29 25.74 16.82 -1.15
CA ASN A 29 27.03 16.14 -1.08
C ASN A 29 27.02 14.76 -1.75
N ALA A 30 25.99 14.42 -2.52
CA ALA A 30 25.94 13.15 -3.23
C ALA A 30 26.99 13.10 -4.34
N PRO A 31 27.93 12.13 -4.31
CA PRO A 31 29.00 12.08 -5.30
C PRO A 31 28.51 11.50 -6.63
N THR A 32 29.14 11.94 -7.72
CA THR A 32 29.15 11.20 -8.99
C THR A 32 30.07 9.98 -8.87
N TRP A 33 30.07 9.08 -9.86
CA TRP A 33 30.99 7.95 -9.87
C TRP A 33 32.46 8.41 -9.82
N ASP A 34 32.81 9.41 -10.64
CA ASP A 34 34.14 10.04 -10.62
C ASP A 34 34.48 10.64 -9.25
N ALA A 35 33.58 11.47 -8.68
CA ALA A 35 33.82 12.12 -7.40
C ALA A 35 33.90 11.11 -6.24
N LEU A 36 33.15 10.01 -6.31
CA LEU A 36 33.20 8.92 -5.34
C LEU A 36 34.58 8.25 -5.35
N LEU A 37 35.03 7.79 -6.54
CA LEU A 37 36.31 7.11 -6.67
C LEU A 37 37.46 8.04 -6.31
N LYS A 38 37.43 9.29 -6.78
CA LYS A 38 38.42 10.29 -6.41
C LYS A 38 38.49 10.50 -4.91
N LYS A 39 37.35 10.63 -4.23
CA LYS A 39 37.30 10.83 -2.78
C LYS A 39 37.98 9.67 -2.03
N ILE A 40 37.67 8.43 -2.40
CA ILE A 40 38.26 7.26 -1.74
C ILE A 40 39.75 7.11 -2.14
N TRP A 41 40.12 7.52 -3.35
CA TRP A 41 41.52 7.56 -3.81
C TRP A 41 42.35 8.50 -2.95
N ASP A 42 41.83 9.71 -2.68
CA ASP A 42 42.50 10.70 -1.84
C ASP A 42 42.60 10.26 -0.37
N GLU A 43 41.72 9.36 0.09
CA GLU A 43 41.76 8.74 1.42
C GLU A 43 42.72 7.53 1.49
N SER A 44 43.16 7.01 0.34
CA SER A 44 44.01 5.82 0.22
C SER A 44 45.49 6.17 0.18
N ASP A 45 46.37 5.27 0.62
CA ASP A 45 47.84 5.45 0.60
C ASP A 45 48.44 5.22 -0.80
N VAL A 46 47.92 5.92 -1.81
CA VAL A 46 48.33 5.78 -3.22
C VAL A 46 49.32 6.88 -3.58
N LYS A 47 50.50 6.47 -4.08
CA LYS A 47 51.56 7.43 -4.48
C LYS A 47 51.20 8.26 -5.72
N GLN A 48 50.41 7.68 -6.63
CA GLN A 48 49.98 8.34 -7.85
C GLN A 48 48.69 9.12 -7.62
N THR A 49 48.55 10.30 -8.25
CA THR A 49 47.32 11.09 -8.17
C THR A 49 46.20 10.46 -9.00
N TYR A 50 44.95 10.61 -8.54
CA TYR A 50 43.77 10.08 -9.22
C TYR A 50 43.71 10.49 -10.71
N TYR A 51 43.89 11.78 -11.01
CA TYR A 51 43.82 12.28 -12.39
C TYR A 51 44.96 11.77 -13.28
N SER A 52 46.16 11.54 -12.73
CA SER A 52 47.24 10.92 -13.48
C SER A 52 46.88 9.50 -13.89
N ARG A 53 46.32 8.71 -12.96
CA ARG A 53 45.89 7.35 -13.26
C ARG A 53 44.71 7.34 -14.23
N TYR A 54 43.73 8.22 -14.04
CA TYR A 54 42.59 8.37 -14.95
C TYR A 54 43.04 8.63 -16.38
N HIS A 55 43.98 9.57 -16.59
CA HIS A 55 44.47 9.92 -17.92
C HIS A 55 45.23 8.76 -18.61
N GLU A 56 45.98 7.95 -17.85
CA GLU A 56 46.61 6.73 -18.39
C GLU A 56 45.56 5.72 -18.88
N LEU A 57 44.49 5.54 -18.11
CA LEU A 57 43.39 4.63 -18.47
C LEU A 57 42.57 5.17 -19.64
N GLU A 58 42.36 6.48 -19.71
CA GLU A 58 41.73 7.16 -20.84
C GLU A 58 42.56 6.98 -22.12
N THR A 59 43.89 7.11 -22.04
CA THR A 59 44.79 6.83 -23.17
C THR A 59 44.68 5.38 -23.65
N LYS A 60 44.44 4.45 -22.72
CA LYS A 60 44.33 3.01 -23.02
C LYS A 60 42.96 2.58 -23.55
N PHE A 61 41.88 3.15 -23.00
CA PHE A 61 40.51 2.70 -23.24
C PHE A 61 39.68 3.70 -24.04
N GLY A 62 40.24 4.86 -24.40
CA GLY A 62 39.54 5.95 -25.08
C GLY A 62 38.37 6.48 -24.25
N GLU A 63 37.26 6.75 -24.91
CA GLU A 63 36.05 7.31 -24.29
C GLU A 63 35.22 6.28 -23.49
N ASN A 64 35.72 5.05 -23.29
CA ASN A 64 35.03 4.02 -22.52
C ASN A 64 35.14 4.27 -21.01
N THR A 65 34.41 5.27 -20.53
CA THR A 65 34.34 5.69 -19.12
C THR A 65 33.97 4.54 -18.18
N PHE A 66 33.10 3.61 -18.61
CA PHE A 66 32.75 2.43 -17.82
C PHE A 66 33.98 1.55 -17.51
N LYS A 67 34.80 1.24 -18.52
CA LYS A 67 36.05 0.47 -18.32
C LYS A 67 37.06 1.23 -17.47
N ILE A 68 37.16 2.55 -17.63
CA ILE A 68 38.05 3.39 -16.83
C ILE A 68 37.64 3.32 -15.35
N TYR A 69 36.37 3.61 -15.03
CA TYR A 69 35.90 3.63 -13.65
C TYR A 69 35.91 2.25 -12.98
N THR A 70 35.57 1.18 -13.70
CA THR A 70 35.66 -0.18 -13.15
C THR A 70 37.11 -0.60 -12.89
N THR A 71 38.06 -0.25 -13.78
CA THR A 71 39.49 -0.49 -13.56
C THR A 71 40.01 0.29 -12.34
N LEU A 72 39.62 1.56 -12.20
CA LEU A 72 39.96 2.37 -11.02
C LEU A 72 39.39 1.76 -9.75
N ALA A 73 38.13 1.29 -9.77
CA ALA A 73 37.50 0.63 -8.63
C ALA A 73 38.21 -0.68 -8.23
N ASP A 74 38.64 -1.50 -9.20
CA ASP A 74 39.40 -2.73 -8.93
C ASP A 74 40.75 -2.45 -8.24
N GLU A 75 41.42 -1.38 -8.65
CA GLU A 75 42.68 -0.94 -8.05
C GLU A 75 42.46 -0.37 -6.64
N LEU A 76 41.43 0.46 -6.50
CA LEU A 76 41.02 1.05 -5.24
C LEU A 76 40.63 0.01 -4.20
N GLU A 77 39.82 -0.99 -4.56
CA GLU A 77 39.40 -2.03 -3.63
C GLU A 77 40.61 -2.73 -3.00
N LYS A 78 41.58 -3.15 -3.83
CA LYS A 78 42.80 -3.82 -3.36
C LYS A 78 43.62 -2.91 -2.44
N GLN A 79 43.82 -1.66 -2.82
CA GLN A 79 44.68 -0.73 -2.09
C GLN A 79 44.04 -0.25 -0.79
N PHE A 80 42.75 0.09 -0.83
CA PHE A 80 41.99 0.54 0.33
C PHE A 80 41.87 -0.58 1.36
N ASP A 81 41.50 -1.79 0.93
CA ASP A 81 41.40 -2.94 1.84
C ASP A 81 42.75 -3.25 2.48
N SER A 82 43.84 -3.26 1.71
CA SER A 82 45.20 -3.45 2.24
C SER A 82 45.58 -2.37 3.26
N SER A 83 45.24 -1.11 2.98
CA SER A 83 45.52 0.02 3.88
C SER A 83 44.69 -0.04 5.16
N PHE A 84 43.46 -0.53 5.08
CA PHE A 84 42.58 -0.75 6.23
C PHE A 84 43.10 -1.88 7.12
N TYR A 85 43.47 -3.03 6.57
CA TYR A 85 44.05 -4.14 7.35
C TYR A 85 45.43 -3.81 7.93
N ALA A 86 46.18 -2.91 7.30
CA ALA A 86 47.41 -2.35 7.86
C ALA A 86 47.17 -1.21 8.88
N GLU A 87 45.92 -0.94 9.24
CA GLU A 87 45.49 0.12 10.17
C GLU A 87 45.91 1.55 9.79
N LYS A 88 46.28 1.78 8.53
CA LYS A 88 46.59 3.11 7.99
C LYS A 88 45.33 3.94 7.76
N VAL A 89 44.22 3.27 7.45
CA VAL A 89 42.90 3.88 7.27
C VAL A 89 41.93 3.25 8.28
N LYS A 90 41.05 4.07 8.86
CA LYS A 90 40.04 3.62 9.84
C LYS A 90 38.64 3.94 9.33
N LEU A 91 37.73 3.01 9.56
CA LEU A 91 36.29 3.15 9.32
C LEU A 91 35.57 3.32 10.66
N LYS A 92 34.36 3.90 10.64
CA LYS A 92 33.66 4.31 11.88
C LYS A 92 33.25 3.11 12.73
N GLU A 93 32.71 2.08 12.09
CA GLU A 93 32.08 0.93 12.77
C GLU A 93 32.70 -0.41 12.36
N LEU A 94 33.85 -0.39 11.68
CA LEU A 94 34.52 -1.60 11.21
C LEU A 94 35.96 -1.66 11.69
N THR A 95 36.31 -2.75 12.39
CA THR A 95 37.69 -3.11 12.73
C THR A 95 38.23 -4.18 11.78
N PRO A 96 39.56 -4.32 11.62
CA PRO A 96 40.16 -5.40 10.84
C PRO A 96 39.69 -6.80 11.28
N GLU A 97 39.56 -7.02 12.59
CA GLU A 97 39.07 -8.29 13.15
C GLU A 97 37.62 -8.56 12.74
N MET A 98 36.73 -7.58 12.90
CA MET A 98 35.33 -7.70 12.47
C MET A 98 35.26 -7.96 10.97
N ALA A 99 36.02 -7.22 10.17
CA ALA A 99 36.02 -7.34 8.72
C ALA A 99 36.42 -8.74 8.26
N HIS A 100 37.46 -9.31 8.89
CA HIS A 100 37.90 -10.68 8.66
C HIS A 100 36.83 -11.70 9.07
N SER A 101 36.25 -11.55 10.27
CA SER A 101 35.30 -12.51 10.83
C SER A 101 34.01 -12.62 10.01
N ILE A 102 33.46 -11.50 9.55
CA ILE A 102 32.18 -11.48 8.80
C ILE A 102 32.40 -11.39 7.28
N LYS A 103 33.66 -11.37 6.83
CA LYS A 103 34.08 -11.28 5.42
C LYS A 103 33.44 -10.09 4.69
N ILE A 104 33.50 -8.91 5.29
CA ILE A 104 32.99 -7.67 4.67
C ILE A 104 34.13 -6.91 4.02
N SER A 105 33.89 -6.33 2.84
CA SER A 105 34.85 -5.47 2.14
C SER A 105 34.94 -4.10 2.83
N PRO A 106 36.12 -3.69 3.34
CA PRO A 106 36.35 -2.34 3.83
C PRO A 106 36.06 -1.26 2.79
N PHE A 107 36.51 -1.42 1.54
CA PHE A 107 36.27 -0.49 0.45
C PHE A 107 34.77 -0.25 0.22
N LYS A 108 33.98 -1.32 0.11
CA LYS A 108 32.53 -1.20 -0.05
C LYS A 108 31.84 -0.65 1.19
N THR A 109 32.36 -0.94 2.38
CA THR A 109 31.88 -0.34 3.63
C THR A 109 32.13 1.16 3.64
N ARG A 110 33.27 1.64 3.13
CA ARG A 110 33.54 3.07 3.00
C ARG A 110 32.56 3.75 2.05
N ILE A 111 32.23 3.11 0.93
CA ILE A 111 31.18 3.60 0.01
C ILE A 111 29.85 3.70 0.78
N ALA A 112 29.48 2.68 1.54
CA ALA A 112 28.26 2.69 2.33
C ALA A 112 28.21 3.84 3.35
N GLU A 113 29.32 4.12 4.04
CA GLU A 113 29.43 5.27 4.95
C GLU A 113 29.19 6.60 4.22
N ILE A 114 29.83 6.81 3.06
CA ILE A 114 29.67 8.04 2.26
C ILE A 114 28.19 8.29 1.91
N PHE A 115 27.48 7.25 1.46
CA PHE A 115 26.06 7.35 1.10
C PHE A 115 25.12 7.36 2.33
N SER A 116 25.58 6.94 3.50
CA SER A 116 24.81 7.06 4.76
C SER A 116 24.79 8.49 5.31
N GLU A 117 25.78 9.30 4.94
CA GLU A 117 26.01 10.68 5.41
C GLU A 117 25.48 11.75 4.44
N LEU A 118 24.53 11.39 3.59
CA LEU A 118 23.98 12.32 2.61
C LEU A 118 23.17 13.44 3.28
N LEU A 119 23.42 14.67 2.84
CA LEU A 119 22.84 15.90 3.37
C LEU A 119 21.74 16.41 2.44
N LEU A 120 20.51 16.33 2.93
CA LEU A 120 19.32 16.62 2.16
C LEU A 120 19.21 18.13 1.87
N ASN A 121 19.00 18.50 0.61
CA ASN A 121 18.90 19.89 0.18
C ASN A 121 17.60 20.52 0.69
N PRO A 122 17.65 21.54 1.57
CA PRO A 122 16.47 22.11 2.22
C PRO A 122 15.48 22.75 1.24
N ASN A 123 15.92 23.14 0.04
CA ASN A 123 15.09 23.81 -0.96
C ASN A 123 14.15 22.86 -1.73
N THR A 124 14.26 21.54 -1.51
CA THR A 124 13.51 20.54 -2.28
C THR A 124 12.23 20.04 -1.61
N LYS A 125 11.84 20.58 -0.44
CA LYS A 125 10.69 20.10 0.38
C LYS A 125 9.38 19.94 -0.39
N LYS A 126 9.03 20.91 -1.24
CA LYS A 126 7.77 20.89 -2.01
C LYS A 126 7.80 19.76 -3.05
N GLU A 127 8.89 19.66 -3.79
CA GLU A 127 9.09 18.62 -4.80
C GLU A 127 9.12 17.22 -4.17
N LEU A 128 9.76 17.06 -3.01
CA LEU A 128 9.79 15.80 -2.26
C LEU A 128 8.40 15.26 -1.91
N LYS A 129 7.44 16.14 -1.57
CA LYS A 129 6.06 15.72 -1.31
C LYS A 129 5.41 15.11 -2.56
N SER A 130 5.64 15.73 -3.71
CA SER A 130 5.15 15.24 -5.00
C SER A 130 5.87 13.96 -5.42
N PHE A 131 7.18 13.88 -5.21
CA PHE A 131 7.99 12.69 -5.45
C PHE A 131 7.49 11.49 -4.63
N LYS A 132 7.28 11.65 -3.31
CA LYS A 132 6.67 10.62 -2.46
C LYS A 132 5.31 10.17 -2.97
N SER A 133 4.48 11.12 -3.39
CA SER A 133 3.15 10.83 -3.93
C SER A 133 3.23 10.01 -5.22
N MET A 134 4.17 10.32 -6.11
CA MET A 134 4.46 9.54 -7.31
C MET A 134 4.94 8.12 -6.98
N LEU A 135 5.90 7.97 -6.05
CA LEU A 135 6.42 6.64 -5.65
C LEU A 135 5.30 5.72 -5.14
N SER A 136 4.31 6.27 -4.42
CA SER A 136 3.16 5.49 -3.93
C SER A 136 2.28 4.90 -5.05
N LYS A 137 2.37 5.47 -6.26
CA LYS A 137 1.66 5.08 -7.48
C LYS A 137 2.49 4.16 -8.38
N ALA A 138 3.76 3.93 -8.06
CA ALA A 138 4.59 3.00 -8.80
C ALA A 138 4.09 1.56 -8.59
N ARG A 139 3.98 0.81 -9.68
CA ARG A 139 3.71 -0.63 -9.62
C ARG A 139 4.96 -1.40 -9.18
N LEU A 140 6.12 -0.95 -9.65
CA LEU A 140 7.44 -1.46 -9.32
C LEU A 140 8.41 -0.28 -9.35
N ILE A 141 9.31 -0.21 -8.38
CA ILE A 141 10.41 0.75 -8.38
C ILE A 141 11.71 -0.03 -8.56
N VAL A 142 12.53 0.41 -9.51
CA VAL A 142 13.84 -0.16 -9.79
C VAL A 142 14.88 0.93 -9.64
N THR A 143 15.99 0.65 -8.98
CA THR A 143 17.07 1.63 -8.79
C THR A 143 18.45 0.98 -8.84
N THR A 144 19.42 1.77 -9.28
CA THR A 144 20.86 1.47 -9.19
C THR A 144 21.54 2.25 -8.07
N ASN A 145 20.77 2.96 -7.24
CA ASN A 145 21.31 3.77 -6.16
C ASN A 145 21.56 2.91 -4.92
N TYR A 146 22.68 3.18 -4.23
CA TYR A 146 23.04 2.48 -2.99
C TYR A 146 22.27 2.99 -1.77
N ASP A 147 21.98 4.30 -1.73
CA ASP A 147 21.35 5.00 -0.61
C ASP A 147 19.93 4.51 -0.29
N ASP A 148 19.43 4.82 0.89
CA ASP A 148 18.11 4.41 1.38
C ASP A 148 17.03 5.51 1.22
N PHE A 149 17.23 6.44 0.29
CA PHE A 149 16.37 7.61 0.14
C PHE A 149 14.94 7.25 -0.25
N ILE A 150 14.77 6.33 -1.21
CA ILE A 150 13.46 5.89 -1.69
C ILE A 150 12.67 5.23 -0.55
N GLU A 151 13.34 4.34 0.19
CA GLU A 151 12.81 3.66 1.36
C GLU A 151 12.32 4.67 2.41
N LYS A 152 13.16 5.66 2.73
CA LYS A 152 12.82 6.75 3.67
C LYS A 152 11.60 7.55 3.21
N GLN A 153 11.49 7.89 1.91
CA GLN A 153 10.33 8.62 1.39
C GLN A 153 9.03 7.84 1.57
N LEU A 154 9.09 6.50 1.45
CA LEU A 154 7.96 5.60 1.65
C LEU A 154 7.80 5.14 3.11
N ASN A 155 8.40 5.84 4.07
CA ASN A 155 8.36 5.52 5.51
C ASN A 155 8.81 4.08 5.83
N ASN A 156 9.74 3.53 5.04
CA ASN A 156 10.20 2.14 5.12
C ASN A 156 9.07 1.10 5.03
N ALA A 157 7.93 1.46 4.43
CA ALA A 157 6.78 0.56 4.27
C ALA A 157 6.80 -0.20 2.93
N ILE A 158 7.94 -0.19 2.23
CA ILE A 158 8.15 -0.84 0.94
C ILE A 158 9.00 -2.09 1.14
N LYS A 159 8.66 -3.17 0.41
CA LYS A 159 9.46 -4.39 0.37
C LYS A 159 10.70 -4.15 -0.49
N VAL A 160 11.88 -4.26 0.10
CA VAL A 160 13.18 -3.99 -0.56
C VAL A 160 13.82 -5.31 -0.97
N ARG A 161 14.25 -5.39 -2.23
CA ARG A 161 15.03 -6.48 -2.81
C ARG A 161 16.38 -5.94 -3.23
N VAL A 162 17.45 -6.62 -2.82
CA VAL A 162 18.82 -6.19 -3.11
C VAL A 162 19.51 -7.24 -3.97
N GLY A 163 20.04 -6.83 -5.12
CA GLY A 163 20.64 -7.72 -6.12
C GLY A 163 19.68 -8.85 -6.50
N ASN A 164 20.08 -10.07 -6.17
CA ASN A 164 19.38 -11.31 -6.51
C ASN A 164 18.42 -11.83 -5.41
N GLN A 165 18.17 -11.03 -4.38
CA GLN A 165 17.25 -11.44 -3.33
C GLN A 165 15.80 -11.33 -3.81
N GLY A 166 15.00 -12.37 -3.58
CA GLY A 166 13.58 -12.40 -3.96
C GLY A 166 13.28 -12.78 -5.41
N LEU A 167 14.27 -13.31 -6.14
CA LEU A 167 14.13 -13.74 -7.54
C LEU A 167 13.15 -14.91 -7.76
N PHE A 168 12.95 -15.75 -6.75
CA PHE A 168 12.05 -16.91 -6.81
C PHE A 168 10.72 -16.69 -6.06
N GLU A 169 10.47 -15.47 -5.59
CA GLU A 169 9.20 -15.16 -4.95
C GLU A 169 8.13 -14.77 -6.00
N PRO A 170 6.85 -15.13 -5.78
CA PRO A 170 5.79 -14.93 -6.77
C PRO A 170 5.67 -13.47 -7.23
N ALA A 171 5.42 -13.27 -8.52
CA ALA A 171 5.33 -11.98 -9.21
C ALA A 171 4.09 -11.11 -8.85
N GLY A 172 3.49 -11.32 -7.67
CA GLY A 172 2.22 -10.68 -7.28
C GLY A 172 2.34 -9.44 -6.38
N ASP A 173 3.53 -9.17 -5.84
CA ASP A 173 3.73 -8.06 -4.91
C ASP A 173 3.76 -6.73 -5.67
N LEU A 174 2.78 -5.88 -5.39
CA LEU A 174 2.72 -4.52 -5.90
C LEU A 174 3.65 -3.60 -5.08
N ASN A 175 4.16 -2.54 -5.71
CA ASN A 175 5.00 -1.51 -5.07
C ASN A 175 6.22 -2.09 -4.32
N GLU A 176 7.01 -2.94 -5.01
CA GLU A 176 8.32 -3.38 -4.52
C GLU A 176 9.44 -2.43 -4.96
N LEU A 177 10.52 -2.37 -4.18
CA LEU A 177 11.76 -1.69 -4.54
C LEU A 177 12.86 -2.72 -4.85
N TYR A 178 13.37 -2.70 -6.07
CA TYR A 178 14.52 -3.48 -6.50
C TYR A 178 15.76 -2.59 -6.61
N LYS A 179 16.79 -2.90 -5.82
CA LYS A 179 18.10 -2.25 -5.84
C LYS A 179 19.09 -3.16 -6.54
N ILE A 180 19.35 -2.90 -7.82
CA ILE A 180 20.13 -3.77 -8.69
C ILE A 180 21.61 -3.75 -8.31
N HIS A 181 22.16 -2.57 -8.01
CA HIS A 181 23.59 -2.40 -7.69
C HIS A 181 23.91 -2.53 -6.19
N GLY A 182 23.01 -3.11 -5.39
CA GLY A 182 23.23 -3.30 -3.97
C GLY A 182 22.64 -2.20 -3.09
N SER A 183 23.01 -2.22 -1.80
CA SER A 183 22.48 -1.29 -0.80
C SER A 183 23.49 -1.00 0.29
N ILE A 184 23.50 0.24 0.81
CA ILE A 184 24.34 0.62 1.96
C ILE A 184 24.08 -0.23 3.22
N LYS A 185 22.89 -0.85 3.33
CA LYS A 185 22.57 -1.77 4.45
C LYS A 185 23.32 -3.10 4.37
N ASN A 186 23.86 -3.44 3.20
CA ASN A 186 24.69 -4.63 2.99
C ASN A 186 25.86 -4.25 2.06
N PRO A 187 26.96 -3.72 2.62
CA PRO A 187 28.09 -3.22 1.81
C PRO A 187 28.62 -4.23 0.77
N ASN A 188 28.68 -5.52 1.10
CA ASN A 188 29.15 -6.55 0.16
C ASN A 188 28.26 -6.69 -1.09
N SER A 189 27.00 -6.26 -1.03
CA SER A 189 26.11 -6.27 -2.19
C SER A 189 26.37 -5.15 -3.19
N ILE A 190 27.17 -4.14 -2.83
CA ILE A 190 27.47 -3.00 -3.70
C ILE A 190 28.21 -3.49 -4.95
N ILE A 191 27.72 -3.07 -6.11
CA ILE A 191 28.29 -3.36 -7.43
C ILE A 191 29.07 -2.15 -7.90
N ILE A 192 30.40 -2.23 -7.94
CA ILE A 192 31.25 -1.12 -8.40
C ILE A 192 32.51 -1.58 -9.15
N THR A 193 33.03 -2.77 -8.85
CA THR A 193 34.22 -3.35 -9.47
C THR A 193 33.86 -4.11 -10.76
N SER A 194 34.85 -4.38 -11.62
CA SER A 194 34.61 -5.17 -12.84
C SER A 194 34.04 -6.56 -12.53
N ASN A 195 34.59 -7.22 -11.49
CA ASN A 195 34.14 -8.53 -11.03
C ASN A 195 32.69 -8.50 -10.49
N ASP A 196 32.28 -7.42 -9.84
CA ASP A 196 30.89 -7.26 -9.40
C ASP A 196 29.93 -7.21 -10.59
N TYR A 197 30.26 -6.44 -11.64
CA TYR A 197 29.45 -6.35 -12.84
C TYR A 197 29.37 -7.68 -13.60
N GLU A 198 30.48 -8.41 -13.71
CA GLU A 198 30.48 -9.75 -14.31
C GLU A 198 29.58 -10.74 -13.55
N THR A 199 29.61 -10.68 -12.22
CA THR A 199 28.76 -11.51 -11.36
C THR A 199 27.29 -11.14 -11.52
N LEU A 200 26.99 -9.84 -11.59
CA LEU A 200 25.63 -9.33 -11.76
C LEU A 200 25.02 -9.73 -13.11
N GLU A 201 25.78 -9.63 -14.21
CA GLU A 201 25.34 -9.96 -15.58
C GLU A 201 24.86 -11.41 -15.69
N ARG A 202 25.48 -12.34 -14.95
CA ARG A 202 25.04 -13.75 -14.90
C ARG A 202 23.70 -13.95 -14.19
N THR A 203 23.27 -12.99 -13.37
CA THR A 203 22.12 -13.13 -12.48
C THR A 203 20.96 -12.17 -12.77
N SER A 204 21.18 -11.14 -13.59
CA SER A 204 20.20 -10.10 -13.94
C SER A 204 19.04 -10.59 -14.82
N ALA A 205 19.18 -11.75 -15.47
CA ALA A 205 18.18 -12.29 -16.41
C ALA A 205 16.77 -12.42 -15.80
N ILE A 206 16.66 -12.79 -14.51
CA ILE A 206 15.37 -12.98 -13.84
C ILE A 206 14.71 -11.64 -13.51
N VAL A 207 15.50 -10.64 -13.08
CA VAL A 207 14.99 -9.27 -12.84
C VAL A 207 14.46 -8.69 -14.15
N ASN A 208 15.23 -8.85 -15.24
CA ASN A 208 14.81 -8.44 -16.57
C ASN A 208 13.52 -9.15 -16.98
N ALA A 209 13.41 -10.47 -16.83
CA ALA A 209 12.20 -11.22 -17.14
C ALA A 209 10.95 -10.73 -16.37
N LYS A 210 11.09 -10.40 -15.08
CA LYS A 210 9.99 -9.83 -14.28
C LYS A 210 9.57 -8.45 -14.80
N ILE A 211 10.53 -7.59 -15.14
CA ILE A 211 10.25 -6.28 -15.73
C ILE A 211 9.56 -6.43 -17.09
N LEU A 212 10.06 -7.31 -17.96
CA LEU A 212 9.47 -7.64 -19.27
C LEU A 212 8.02 -8.13 -19.13
N SER A 213 7.74 -8.99 -18.15
CA SER A 213 6.38 -9.48 -17.88
C SER A 213 5.42 -8.37 -17.47
N LEU A 214 5.88 -7.38 -16.70
CA LEU A 214 5.03 -6.27 -16.23
C LEU A 214 4.79 -5.20 -17.30
N LEU A 215 5.60 -5.23 -18.37
CA LEU A 215 5.60 -4.17 -19.38
C LEU A 215 4.43 -4.21 -20.34
N THR A 216 3.80 -5.37 -20.50
CA THR A 216 2.53 -5.50 -21.21
C THR A 216 1.42 -4.72 -20.49
N GLU A 217 1.51 -4.59 -19.17
CA GLU A 217 0.47 -3.99 -18.34
C GLU A 217 0.77 -2.53 -17.93
N SER A 218 2.05 -2.18 -17.75
CA SER A 218 2.48 -0.91 -17.16
C SER A 218 3.58 -0.23 -17.99
N PRO A 219 3.46 1.08 -18.30
CA PRO A 219 4.53 1.84 -18.95
C PRO A 219 5.71 2.10 -17.98
N ILE A 220 6.90 2.35 -18.53
CA ILE A 220 8.13 2.68 -17.79
C ILE A 220 8.36 4.19 -17.76
N LEU A 221 8.79 4.70 -16.62
CA LEU A 221 9.38 6.02 -16.48
C LEU A 221 10.80 5.93 -15.91
N PHE A 222 11.78 6.47 -16.63
CA PHE A 222 13.15 6.67 -16.16
C PHE A 222 13.34 8.09 -15.63
N ILE A 223 13.85 8.24 -14.41
CA ILE A 223 14.15 9.52 -13.76
C ILE A 223 15.55 9.53 -13.14
N GLY A 224 16.31 10.60 -13.42
CA GLY A 224 17.70 10.75 -12.95
C GLY A 224 18.60 9.59 -13.36
N TYR A 225 18.29 8.95 -14.48
CA TYR A 225 18.89 7.71 -14.94
C TYR A 225 19.66 7.95 -16.25
N SER A 226 20.84 7.34 -16.40
CA SER A 226 21.56 7.38 -17.67
C SER A 226 21.18 6.19 -18.54
N LEU A 227 20.66 6.43 -19.75
CA LEU A 227 20.40 5.37 -20.73
C LEU A 227 21.70 4.70 -21.25
N THR A 228 22.86 5.24 -20.89
CA THR A 228 24.17 4.66 -21.21
C THR A 228 24.62 3.58 -20.22
N ASP A 229 23.86 3.31 -19.16
CA ASP A 229 24.15 2.22 -18.23
C ASP A 229 24.02 0.85 -18.94
N LYS A 230 25.07 0.03 -18.90
CA LYS A 230 25.16 -1.28 -19.57
C LYS A 230 23.99 -2.20 -19.19
N ASN A 231 23.53 -2.19 -17.94
CA ASN A 231 22.45 -3.06 -17.50
C ASN A 231 21.09 -2.62 -18.06
N ILE A 232 20.87 -1.31 -18.19
CA ILE A 232 19.65 -0.79 -18.81
C ILE A 232 19.69 -0.96 -20.32
N GLN A 233 20.86 -0.82 -20.96
CA GLN A 233 20.99 -1.13 -22.38
C GLN A 233 20.56 -2.57 -22.67
N SER A 234 21.05 -3.55 -21.90
CA SER A 234 20.60 -4.94 -22.04
C SER A 234 19.08 -5.09 -21.88
N LEU A 235 18.48 -4.48 -20.84
CA LEU A 235 17.03 -4.53 -20.63
C LEU A 235 16.25 -3.88 -21.78
N LEU A 236 16.70 -2.71 -22.26
CA LEU A 236 16.04 -1.98 -23.33
C LEU A 236 16.20 -2.71 -24.67
N THR A 237 17.36 -3.32 -24.94
CA THR A 237 17.56 -4.17 -26.12
C THR A 237 16.66 -5.41 -26.08
N ASP A 238 16.58 -6.09 -24.93
CA ASP A 238 15.64 -7.20 -24.74
C ASP A 238 14.19 -6.75 -24.94
N LEU A 239 13.86 -5.52 -24.54
CA LEU A 239 12.56 -4.92 -24.79
C LEU A 239 12.27 -4.69 -26.27
N ALA A 240 13.21 -4.08 -27.01
CA ALA A 240 13.04 -3.85 -28.44
C ALA A 240 12.84 -5.17 -29.19
N ASN A 241 13.58 -6.21 -28.82
CA ASN A 241 13.52 -7.51 -29.49
C ASN A 241 12.23 -8.30 -29.22
N ASN A 242 11.59 -8.10 -28.05
CA ASN A 242 10.47 -8.91 -27.60
C ASN A 242 9.11 -8.19 -27.59
N MET A 243 9.05 -6.89 -27.91
CA MET A 243 7.78 -6.16 -27.90
C MET A 243 6.92 -6.48 -29.14
N PRO A 244 5.66 -6.94 -28.96
CA PRO A 244 4.75 -7.25 -30.08
C PRO A 244 4.12 -6.01 -30.72
N PHE A 245 4.52 -4.81 -30.30
CA PHE A 245 3.88 -3.54 -30.66
C PHE A 245 4.59 -2.88 -31.85
N LYS A 246 3.87 -2.00 -32.56
CA LYS A 246 4.53 -1.09 -33.52
C LYS A 246 5.45 -0.12 -32.77
N ILE A 247 6.52 0.31 -33.42
CA ILE A 247 7.52 1.29 -32.92
C ILE A 247 6.88 2.47 -32.16
N GLU A 248 5.85 3.08 -32.74
CA GLU A 248 5.18 4.25 -32.15
C GLU A 248 4.35 3.93 -30.89
N GLU A 249 3.91 2.69 -30.71
CA GLU A 249 3.20 2.25 -29.51
C GLU A 249 4.20 1.94 -28.40
N ALA A 250 5.34 1.32 -28.73
CA ALA A 250 6.46 1.11 -27.83
C ALA A 250 6.98 2.43 -27.23
N ALA A 251 7.20 3.46 -28.08
CA ALA A 251 7.70 4.76 -27.65
C ALA A 251 6.78 5.47 -26.64
N LYS A 252 5.46 5.25 -26.74
CA LYS A 252 4.45 5.82 -25.83
C LYS A 252 4.39 5.13 -24.48
N ARG A 253 5.11 4.03 -24.30
CA ARG A 253 5.18 3.29 -23.04
C ARG A 253 6.51 3.46 -22.32
N ILE A 254 7.49 4.14 -22.91
CA ILE A 254 8.78 4.40 -22.29
C ILE A 254 8.99 5.91 -22.22
N GLY A 255 8.99 6.46 -21.00
CA GLY A 255 9.27 7.87 -20.72
C GLY A 255 10.64 8.03 -20.10
N VAL A 256 11.41 9.03 -20.54
CA VAL A 256 12.74 9.34 -19.98
C VAL A 256 12.80 10.81 -19.63
N VAL A 257 13.00 11.12 -18.36
CA VAL A 257 13.07 12.51 -17.90
C VAL A 257 14.47 13.06 -18.08
N LYS A 258 14.58 14.16 -18.83
CA LYS A 258 15.81 14.91 -19.04
C LYS A 258 15.68 16.27 -18.38
N TYR A 259 16.63 16.62 -17.51
CA TYR A 259 16.71 17.97 -16.98
C TYR A 259 17.15 18.94 -18.09
N GLU A 260 16.41 20.03 -18.26
CA GLU A 260 16.74 21.09 -19.20
C GLU A 260 16.49 22.43 -18.49
N SER A 261 17.55 23.22 -18.33
CA SER A 261 17.50 24.48 -17.59
C SER A 261 16.53 25.48 -18.24
N GLU A 262 15.87 26.29 -17.40
CA GLU A 262 14.94 27.37 -17.82
C GLU A 262 13.67 26.87 -18.53
N LYS A 263 13.38 25.57 -18.47
CA LYS A 263 12.26 24.94 -19.15
C LYS A 263 11.19 24.46 -18.17
N ASN A 264 10.33 25.39 -17.75
CA ASN A 264 9.32 25.11 -16.73
C ASN A 264 8.21 24.16 -17.20
N ASP A 265 7.85 24.20 -18.49
CA ASP A 265 6.87 23.28 -19.08
C ASP A 265 7.53 21.98 -19.55
N ILE A 266 6.73 20.93 -19.63
CA ILE A 266 7.20 19.62 -20.07
C ILE A 266 7.08 19.58 -21.60
N THR A 267 8.20 19.40 -22.28
CA THR A 267 8.21 19.09 -23.72
C THR A 267 8.44 17.60 -23.91
N GLU A 268 7.54 16.95 -24.63
CA GLU A 268 7.64 15.54 -24.99
C GLU A 268 8.17 15.40 -26.42
N THR A 269 9.23 14.63 -26.60
CA THR A 269 9.84 14.41 -27.92
C THR A 269 10.21 12.94 -28.08
N MET A 270 9.82 12.34 -29.21
CA MET A 270 10.22 10.97 -29.52
C MET A 270 11.71 10.94 -29.84
N MET A 271 12.42 10.01 -29.21
CA MET A 271 13.86 9.82 -29.33
C MET A 271 14.14 8.33 -29.52
N ASP A 272 15.27 8.06 -30.17
CA ASP A 272 15.71 6.71 -30.46
C ASP A 272 17.07 6.46 -29.81
N THR A 273 17.26 5.25 -29.32
CA THR A 273 18.59 4.78 -28.91
C THR A 273 19.31 4.16 -30.10
N GLU A 274 20.63 4.07 -30.01
CA GLU A 274 21.47 3.39 -31.01
C GLU A 274 21.11 1.90 -31.19
N PHE A 275 20.36 1.32 -30.24
CA PHE A 275 19.93 -0.07 -30.22
C PHE A 275 18.49 -0.28 -30.71
N GLY A 276 17.87 0.72 -31.36
CA GLY A 276 16.54 0.61 -31.97
C GLY A 276 15.36 0.72 -30.98
N VAL A 277 15.62 1.18 -29.76
CA VAL A 277 14.57 1.42 -28.76
C VAL A 277 14.06 2.83 -28.90
N HIS A 278 12.77 2.96 -29.20
CA HIS A 278 12.07 4.23 -29.27
C HIS A 278 11.48 4.59 -27.91
N TYR A 279 11.65 5.83 -27.47
CA TYR A 279 11.14 6.33 -26.20
C TYR A 279 10.69 7.79 -26.30
N THR A 280 9.93 8.26 -25.32
CA THR A 280 9.51 9.65 -25.20
C THR A 280 10.39 10.37 -24.18
N GLN A 281 11.18 11.35 -24.62
CA GLN A 281 11.95 12.22 -23.74
C GLN A 281 11.07 13.34 -23.18
N LEU A 282 11.03 13.46 -21.86
CA LEU A 282 10.31 14.47 -21.09
C LEU A 282 11.32 15.52 -20.62
N SER A 283 11.40 16.65 -21.32
CA SER A 283 12.44 17.66 -21.07
C SER A 283 11.89 18.84 -20.26
N THR A 284 12.42 19.08 -19.05
CA THR A 284 11.97 20.15 -18.14
C THR A 284 12.96 20.38 -16.99
N ASP A 285 12.95 21.55 -16.37
CA ASP A 285 13.57 21.81 -15.06
C ASP A 285 12.63 21.52 -13.87
N ASN A 286 11.33 21.37 -14.14
CA ASN A 286 10.25 21.31 -13.17
C ASN A 286 9.76 19.87 -12.95
N TYR A 287 10.56 19.07 -12.25
CA TYR A 287 10.25 17.67 -11.95
C TYR A 287 8.96 17.52 -11.12
N GLU A 288 8.60 18.53 -10.32
CA GLU A 288 7.32 18.55 -9.58
C GLU A 288 6.10 18.37 -10.50
N LYS A 289 6.10 18.97 -11.71
CA LYS A 289 4.99 18.80 -12.68
C LYS A 289 4.85 17.36 -13.15
N ILE A 290 5.97 16.65 -13.35
CA ILE A 290 5.96 15.24 -13.75
C ILE A 290 5.39 14.39 -12.59
N PHE A 291 5.92 14.58 -11.39
CA PHE A 291 5.51 13.82 -10.21
C PHE A 291 4.04 14.03 -9.87
N THR A 292 3.57 15.28 -9.91
CA THR A 292 2.16 15.61 -9.67
C THR A 292 1.25 15.02 -10.73
N THR A 293 1.68 14.98 -12.00
CA THR A 293 0.94 14.35 -13.09
C THR A 293 0.71 12.85 -12.84
N ILE A 294 1.77 12.13 -12.48
CA ILE A 294 1.68 10.69 -12.18
C ILE A 294 0.87 10.45 -10.90
N SER A 295 0.99 11.32 -9.91
CA SER A 295 0.25 11.19 -8.64
C SER A 295 -1.28 11.23 -8.81
N LYS A 296 -1.78 11.84 -9.88
CA LYS A 296 -3.22 11.96 -10.20
C LYS A 296 -3.83 10.68 -10.74
N ILE A 297 -3.01 9.68 -11.12
CA ILE A 297 -3.50 8.38 -11.59
C ILE A 297 -4.30 7.70 -10.46
N ASN A 298 -5.51 7.27 -10.79
CA ASN A 298 -6.48 6.79 -9.80
C ASN A 298 -7.21 5.53 -10.29
N GLN A 299 -6.63 4.36 -10.04
CA GLN A 299 -7.31 3.07 -10.19
C GLN A 299 -8.07 2.65 -8.91
N GLY A 300 -8.50 3.59 -8.06
CA GLY A 300 -9.17 3.32 -6.78
C GLY A 300 -8.20 3.28 -5.61
N PHE A 301 -7.30 2.30 -5.56
CA PHE A 301 -6.27 2.17 -4.51
C PHE A 301 -4.85 2.27 -5.09
N PRO A 302 -3.91 2.99 -4.43
CA PRO A 302 -2.50 2.96 -4.81
C PRO A 302 -1.89 1.56 -4.67
N PRO A 303 -0.93 1.16 -5.53
CA PRO A 303 -0.21 -0.10 -5.40
C PRO A 303 0.42 -0.31 -4.01
N SER A 304 0.93 0.77 -3.41
CA SER A 304 1.50 0.75 -2.05
C SER A 304 0.49 0.40 -0.96
N GLU A 305 -0.80 0.70 -1.15
CA GLU A 305 -1.85 0.28 -0.21
C GLU A 305 -2.23 -1.17 -0.43
N ILE A 306 -2.38 -1.59 -1.70
CA ILE A 306 -2.69 -2.99 -2.04
C ILE A 306 -1.61 -3.93 -1.54
N SER A 307 -0.34 -3.56 -1.70
CA SER A 307 0.82 -4.31 -1.22
C SER A 307 0.79 -4.57 0.29
N LYS A 308 0.34 -3.59 1.08
CA LYS A 308 0.17 -3.74 2.53
C LYS A 308 -0.89 -4.80 2.85
N TYR A 309 -1.99 -4.80 2.12
CA TYR A 309 -3.05 -5.81 2.28
C TYR A 309 -2.54 -7.20 1.87
N GLN A 310 -1.87 -7.33 0.73
CA GLN A 310 -1.28 -8.59 0.27
C GLN A 310 -0.28 -9.15 1.29
N SER A 311 0.62 -8.31 1.81
CA SER A 311 1.61 -8.69 2.81
C SER A 311 0.97 -9.17 4.11
N ALA A 312 -0.11 -8.51 4.55
CA ALA A 312 -0.86 -8.93 5.74
C ALA A 312 -1.52 -10.30 5.52
N ILE A 313 -2.14 -10.52 4.36
CA ILE A 313 -2.75 -11.81 4.01
C ILE A 313 -1.70 -12.92 3.98
N LYS A 314 -0.57 -12.69 3.30
CA LYS A 314 0.52 -13.67 3.20
C LYS A 314 1.03 -14.09 4.57
N LYS A 315 1.27 -13.13 5.47
CA LYS A 315 1.73 -13.40 6.84
C LYS A 315 0.74 -14.24 7.64
N ILE A 316 -0.56 -14.06 7.41
CA ILE A 316 -1.60 -14.85 8.09
C ILE A 316 -1.64 -16.26 7.54
N ILE A 317 -1.51 -16.42 6.22
CA ILE A 317 -1.37 -17.74 5.61
C ILE A 317 -0.14 -18.47 6.16
N GLU A 318 0.99 -17.79 6.28
CA GLU A 318 2.20 -18.36 6.89
C GLU A 318 1.95 -18.78 8.34
N VAL A 319 1.47 -17.87 9.19
CA VAL A 319 1.31 -18.14 10.65
C VAL A 319 0.18 -19.11 10.98
N LYS A 320 -0.97 -19.03 10.28
CA LYS A 320 -2.17 -19.84 10.56
C LYS A 320 -2.30 -21.06 9.67
N GLY A 321 -1.72 -21.02 8.46
CA GLY A 321 -1.60 -22.17 7.58
C GLY A 321 -0.67 -23.23 8.14
N GLU A 322 0.50 -22.85 8.68
CA GLU A 322 1.41 -23.79 9.35
C GLU A 322 0.76 -24.52 10.53
N ARG A 323 -0.25 -23.89 11.17
CA ARG A 323 -1.00 -24.45 12.32
C ARG A 323 -2.26 -25.21 11.91
N GLY A 324 -2.59 -25.28 10.62
CA GLY A 324 -3.84 -25.88 10.13
C GLY A 324 -5.12 -25.11 10.51
N GLU A 325 -4.99 -23.91 11.07
CA GLU A 325 -6.10 -23.07 11.56
C GLU A 325 -6.65 -22.13 10.48
N LEU A 326 -6.08 -22.17 9.26
CA LEU A 326 -6.41 -21.25 8.18
C LEU A 326 -7.91 -21.26 7.84
N LYS A 327 -8.54 -22.43 7.91
CA LYS A 327 -9.96 -22.59 7.62
C LYS A 327 -10.83 -21.82 8.63
N GLN A 328 -10.52 -21.84 9.92
CA GLN A 328 -11.27 -21.08 10.94
C GLN A 328 -11.17 -19.56 10.73
N VAL A 329 -9.99 -19.08 10.32
CA VAL A 329 -9.77 -17.65 10.04
C VAL A 329 -10.46 -17.22 8.75
N LEU A 330 -10.39 -18.03 7.68
CA LEU A 330 -11.00 -17.70 6.39
C LEU A 330 -12.54 -17.84 6.41
N THR A 331 -13.08 -18.83 7.14
CA THR A 331 -14.54 -18.99 7.28
C THR A 331 -15.23 -17.85 8.02
N SER A 332 -14.47 -17.01 8.75
CA SER A 332 -15.00 -15.77 9.34
C SER A 332 -15.03 -14.56 8.38
N PHE A 333 -14.44 -14.65 7.17
CA PHE A 333 -14.19 -13.47 6.31
C PHE A 333 -14.55 -13.65 4.81
N VAL A 334 -15.57 -14.46 4.49
CA VAL A 334 -16.19 -14.68 3.15
C VAL A 334 -15.73 -15.96 2.44
N ASP A 335 -16.72 -16.66 1.89
CA ASP A 335 -16.61 -17.89 1.11
C ASP A 335 -15.96 -17.60 -0.26
N LEU A 336 -14.75 -18.15 -0.49
CA LEU A 336 -13.89 -17.82 -1.64
C LEU A 336 -14.28 -18.56 -2.93
N GLU A 337 -15.17 -19.55 -2.86
CA GLU A 337 -15.47 -20.44 -4.00
C GLU A 337 -16.36 -19.78 -5.08
N ASN A 338 -16.97 -18.62 -4.82
CA ASN A 338 -17.92 -17.96 -5.73
C ASN A 338 -17.46 -16.59 -6.30
N LEU A 339 -16.17 -16.24 -6.16
CA LEU A 339 -15.63 -14.93 -6.57
C LEU A 339 -15.89 -14.52 -8.04
N PRO A 340 -15.82 -15.38 -9.08
CA PRO A 340 -15.84 -14.92 -10.47
C PRO A 340 -17.15 -14.27 -10.92
N HIS A 341 -18.31 -14.69 -10.37
CA HIS A 341 -19.62 -14.22 -10.82
C HIS A 341 -20.23 -13.08 -9.98
N GLU A 342 -19.68 -12.77 -8.80
CA GLU A 342 -20.16 -11.68 -7.93
C GLU A 342 -19.36 -10.37 -8.06
N LEU A 343 -18.23 -10.40 -8.80
CA LEU A 343 -17.31 -9.28 -8.99
C LEU A 343 -17.85 -8.12 -9.84
N GLU A 344 -18.94 -8.32 -10.60
CA GLU A 344 -19.51 -7.26 -11.45
C GLU A 344 -20.33 -6.21 -10.69
N ASN A 345 -20.78 -6.49 -9.46
CA ASN A 345 -21.73 -5.60 -8.76
C ASN A 345 -21.54 -5.45 -7.24
N LYS A 346 -20.39 -5.86 -6.68
CA LYS A 346 -20.08 -5.62 -5.27
C LYS A 346 -18.65 -5.11 -5.09
N ASN A 347 -18.51 -4.05 -4.29
CA ASN A 347 -17.22 -3.57 -3.81
C ASN A 347 -16.57 -4.67 -2.96
N LEU A 348 -15.55 -5.34 -3.50
CA LEU A 348 -14.81 -6.36 -2.78
C LEU A 348 -14.04 -5.71 -1.61
N VAL A 349 -14.27 -6.19 -0.38
CA VAL A 349 -13.55 -5.75 0.83
C VAL A 349 -12.86 -6.95 1.45
N VAL A 350 -11.53 -6.93 1.44
CA VAL A 350 -10.68 -7.92 2.13
C VAL A 350 -10.31 -7.38 3.51
N ALA A 351 -10.51 -8.15 4.58
CA ALA A 351 -10.09 -7.77 5.93
C ALA A 351 -9.48 -8.94 6.70
N LEU A 352 -8.31 -8.71 7.31
CA LEU A 352 -7.61 -9.62 8.20
C LEU A 352 -6.84 -8.81 9.28
N GLY A 353 -6.92 -9.20 10.56
CA GLY A 353 -6.25 -8.55 11.72
C GLY A 353 -4.82 -9.07 11.99
N ASP A 354 -3.97 -8.53 12.86
CA ASP A 354 -4.09 -7.57 13.97
C ASP A 354 -2.95 -6.52 13.92
N ASN A 355 -3.24 -5.33 14.45
CA ASN A 355 -2.35 -4.20 14.75
C ASN A 355 -1.83 -3.27 13.63
N ARG A 356 -2.78 -2.54 13.00
CA ARG A 356 -2.90 -1.05 12.99
C ARG A 356 -3.85 -0.61 11.86
N TYR A 357 -5.14 -0.85 12.13
CA TYR A 357 -6.38 -0.37 11.49
C TYR A 357 -6.59 -0.59 9.97
N LEU A 358 -7.17 -1.74 9.63
CA LEU A 358 -8.09 -1.93 8.49
C LEU A 358 -9.53 -1.72 8.97
N TYR A 359 -10.35 -0.96 8.24
CA TYR A 359 -11.79 -0.86 8.52
C TYR A 359 -12.63 -1.26 7.31
N ARG A 360 -13.35 -2.39 7.42
CA ARG A 360 -14.63 -2.58 6.71
C ARG A 360 -15.63 -1.65 7.37
N PHE A 361 -16.28 -0.78 6.61
CA PHE A 361 -17.44 -0.06 7.14
C PHE A 361 -18.49 -1.12 7.47
N PRO A 362 -18.96 -1.20 8.74
CA PRO A 362 -19.91 -2.24 9.12
C PRO A 362 -21.19 -2.05 8.32
N ASP A 363 -21.84 -3.15 7.98
CA ASP A 363 -23.21 -3.10 7.49
C ASP A 363 -24.20 -3.06 8.66
N TYR A 364 -25.50 -2.97 8.36
CA TYR A 364 -26.53 -2.92 9.42
C TYR A 364 -26.51 -4.16 10.33
N VAL A 365 -26.28 -5.35 9.77
CA VAL A 365 -26.31 -6.61 10.51
C VAL A 365 -25.09 -6.71 11.42
N ASP A 366 -23.91 -6.36 10.89
CA ASP A 366 -22.66 -6.29 11.66
C ASP A 366 -22.84 -5.40 12.90
N TYR A 367 -23.43 -4.21 12.69
CA TYR A 367 -23.69 -3.26 13.77
C TYR A 367 -24.63 -3.83 14.83
N VAL A 368 -25.81 -4.37 14.45
CA VAL A 368 -26.77 -4.84 15.46
C VAL A 368 -26.33 -6.11 16.17
N LYS A 369 -25.62 -7.02 15.48
CA LYS A 369 -25.01 -8.20 16.13
C LYS A 369 -23.99 -7.77 17.18
N SER A 370 -23.10 -6.84 16.83
CA SER A 370 -22.13 -6.29 17.79
C SER A 370 -22.82 -5.52 18.92
N TYR A 371 -23.87 -4.74 18.61
CA TYR A 371 -24.62 -3.97 19.59
C TYR A 371 -25.28 -4.84 20.65
N PHE A 372 -25.92 -5.96 20.27
CA PHE A 372 -26.71 -6.77 21.21
C PHE A 372 -25.99 -8.00 21.75
N LEU A 373 -25.21 -8.72 20.94
CA LEU A 373 -24.62 -9.99 21.35
C LEU A 373 -23.33 -9.81 22.17
N GLY A 374 -22.58 -8.73 21.93
CA GLY A 374 -21.37 -8.42 22.70
C GLY A 374 -20.20 -9.39 22.54
N GLU A 375 -20.33 -10.44 21.70
CA GLU A 375 -19.27 -11.42 21.43
C GLU A 375 -18.02 -10.76 20.80
N ASN A 376 -18.20 -9.66 20.07
CA ASN A 376 -17.14 -8.79 19.55
C ASN A 376 -17.61 -7.32 19.54
N PRO A 377 -17.34 -6.52 20.59
CA PRO A 377 -17.84 -5.15 20.69
C PRO A 377 -17.16 -4.21 19.69
N MET A 378 -17.97 -3.48 18.94
CA MET A 378 -17.49 -2.53 17.93
C MET A 378 -16.80 -1.34 18.59
N PRO A 379 -15.60 -0.95 18.13
CA PRO A 379 -14.94 0.28 18.59
C PRO A 379 -15.85 1.50 18.41
N THR A 380 -15.90 2.36 19.43
CA THR A 380 -16.82 3.51 19.48
C THR A 380 -16.67 4.43 18.28
N GLU A 381 -15.43 4.66 17.80
CA GLU A 381 -15.17 5.50 16.63
C GLU A 381 -15.82 4.96 15.35
N ILE A 382 -15.80 3.64 15.15
CA ILE A 382 -16.42 3.00 13.99
C ILE A 382 -17.93 3.06 14.12
N ALA A 383 -18.46 2.74 15.30
CA ALA A 383 -19.88 2.77 15.57
C ALA A 383 -20.46 4.17 15.30
N LEU A 384 -19.80 5.22 15.77
CA LEU A 384 -20.21 6.60 15.53
C LEU A 384 -20.19 6.98 14.05
N LYS A 385 -19.14 6.60 13.32
CA LYS A 385 -19.07 6.79 11.86
C LYS A 385 -20.19 6.06 11.11
N PHE A 386 -20.54 4.85 11.53
CA PHE A 386 -21.67 4.10 10.96
C PHE A 386 -23.02 4.75 11.30
N ILE A 387 -23.20 5.18 12.54
CA ILE A 387 -24.42 5.87 12.99
C ILE A 387 -24.68 7.11 12.15
N THR A 388 -23.64 7.93 11.89
CA THR A 388 -23.74 9.18 11.16
C THR A 388 -23.83 9.00 9.64
N SER A 389 -23.42 7.85 9.10
CA SER A 389 -23.62 7.50 7.68
C SER A 389 -25.05 7.04 7.39
N MET A 390 -25.72 6.41 8.35
CA MET A 390 -27.10 5.98 8.20
C MET A 390 -28.10 7.16 8.17
N SER A 391 -29.18 7.00 7.39
CA SER A 391 -30.29 7.96 7.38
C SER A 391 -30.87 8.16 8.78
N VAL A 392 -31.11 9.41 9.18
CA VAL A 392 -31.79 9.78 10.44
C VAL A 392 -33.20 9.17 10.50
N GLN A 393 -33.80 8.83 9.35
CA GLN A 393 -35.13 8.24 9.27
C GLN A 393 -35.17 6.75 9.67
N SER A 394 -34.02 6.04 9.60
CA SER A 394 -33.97 4.60 9.88
C SER A 394 -33.85 4.34 11.39
N PRO A 395 -34.68 3.45 11.98
CA PRO A 395 -34.49 3.00 13.35
C PRO A 395 -33.12 2.33 13.53
N LEU A 396 -32.36 2.81 14.50
CA LEU A 396 -31.06 2.25 14.88
C LEU A 396 -30.78 2.53 16.36
N PRO A 397 -30.60 1.50 17.20
CA PRO A 397 -30.13 1.64 18.58
C PRO A 397 -28.77 2.33 18.64
N ILE A 398 -28.60 3.32 19.51
CA ILE A 398 -27.32 4.05 19.65
C ILE A 398 -26.89 4.32 21.10
N SER A 399 -27.75 4.05 22.09
CA SER A 399 -27.57 4.44 23.49
C SER A 399 -26.22 3.99 24.06
N LYS A 400 -25.75 2.78 23.75
CA LYS A 400 -24.45 2.25 24.21
C LYS A 400 -23.25 3.10 23.80
N PHE A 401 -23.34 3.83 22.67
CA PHE A 401 -22.24 4.62 22.12
C PHE A 401 -22.35 6.12 22.44
N VAL A 402 -23.54 6.60 22.80
CA VAL A 402 -23.79 8.04 23.05
C VAL A 402 -23.87 8.42 24.52
N ASN A 403 -23.76 7.45 25.44
CA ASN A 403 -23.84 7.68 26.89
C ASN A 403 -22.50 8.07 27.55
N LYS A 404 -21.47 8.38 26.75
CA LYS A 404 -20.14 8.80 27.20
C LYS A 404 -19.75 10.12 26.52
N PRO A 405 -18.81 10.90 27.07
CA PRO A 405 -18.27 12.08 26.38
C PRO A 405 -17.62 11.65 25.06
N ILE A 406 -17.98 12.30 23.95
CA ILE A 406 -17.49 11.96 22.63
C ILE A 406 -17.01 13.22 21.92
N SER A 407 -15.83 13.15 21.32
CA SER A 407 -15.32 14.19 20.42
C SER A 407 -15.85 13.97 18.99
N LEU A 408 -16.82 14.77 18.56
CA LEU A 408 -17.36 14.77 17.20
C LEU A 408 -17.36 16.18 16.61
N ASN A 409 -17.29 16.28 15.28
CA ASN A 409 -17.53 17.54 14.59
C ASN A 409 -19.03 17.95 14.70
N GLU A 410 -19.30 19.24 14.51
CA GLU A 410 -20.67 19.81 14.63
C GLU A 410 -21.70 19.15 13.70
N LYS A 411 -21.29 18.73 12.50
CA LYS A 411 -22.20 18.09 11.53
C LYS A 411 -22.67 16.72 12.04
N ASP A 412 -21.77 15.92 12.59
CA ASP A 412 -22.05 14.59 13.11
C ASP A 412 -22.82 14.66 14.43
N LYS A 413 -22.49 15.62 15.31
CA LYS A 413 -23.27 15.93 16.51
C LYS A 413 -24.73 16.25 16.17
N ASN A 414 -24.96 17.12 15.18
CA ASN A 414 -26.31 17.48 14.74
C ASN A 414 -27.09 16.27 14.19
N LYS A 415 -26.44 15.39 13.42
CA LYS A 415 -27.09 14.15 12.94
C LYS A 415 -27.51 13.23 14.07
N ILE A 416 -26.63 13.01 15.06
CA ILE A 416 -26.94 12.17 16.23
C ILE A 416 -28.08 12.78 17.04
N ASN A 417 -28.01 14.08 17.35
CA ASN A 417 -29.04 14.80 18.08
C ASN A 417 -30.41 14.76 17.35
N ASN A 418 -30.42 14.88 16.03
CA ASN A 418 -31.65 14.73 15.24
C ASN A 418 -32.22 13.30 15.31
N ARG A 419 -31.36 12.27 15.36
CA ARG A 419 -31.80 10.88 15.55
C ARG A 419 -32.38 10.66 16.95
N LEU A 420 -31.70 11.16 17.99
CA LEU A 420 -32.18 11.05 19.38
C LEU A 420 -33.56 11.71 19.56
N LYS A 421 -33.77 12.89 18.97
CA LYS A 421 -35.09 13.55 18.97
C LYS A 421 -36.18 12.76 18.23
N LYS A 422 -35.82 12.09 17.13
CA LYS A 422 -36.80 11.35 16.32
C LYS A 422 -37.28 10.08 17.02
N PHE A 423 -36.39 9.39 17.72
CA PHE A 423 -36.65 8.12 18.40
C PHE A 423 -36.57 8.25 19.93
N ASP A 424 -37.05 9.37 20.46
CA ASP A 424 -37.07 9.72 21.89
C ASP A 424 -38.09 8.89 22.70
N LEU A 425 -39.14 8.38 22.03
CA LEU A 425 -40.26 7.70 22.67
C LEU A 425 -40.66 6.44 21.92
N MET A 426 -40.80 5.34 22.67
CA MET A 426 -41.27 4.05 22.17
C MET A 426 -42.69 4.14 21.57
N SER A 427 -43.57 4.97 22.14
CA SER A 427 -44.93 5.19 21.65
C SER A 427 -44.97 5.65 20.19
N LYS A 428 -44.01 6.48 19.75
CA LYS A 428 -43.88 6.92 18.35
C LYS A 428 -43.58 5.77 17.40
N ILE A 429 -42.87 4.74 17.84
CA ILE A 429 -42.57 3.57 16.99
C ILE A 429 -43.80 2.66 16.91
N LYS A 430 -44.52 2.48 18.02
CA LYS A 430 -45.73 1.64 18.09
C LYS A 430 -46.85 2.07 17.15
N THR A 431 -47.01 3.36 16.90
CA THR A 431 -48.02 3.88 15.96
C THR A 431 -47.67 3.59 14.50
N THR A 432 -46.41 3.32 14.19
CA THR A 432 -45.94 3.06 12.82
C THR A 432 -46.02 1.60 12.39
N VAL A 433 -46.47 0.70 13.29
CA VAL A 433 -46.62 -0.72 13.00
C VAL A 433 -48.09 -1.10 12.98
N ASN A 434 -48.48 -1.91 11.99
CA ASN A 434 -49.85 -2.40 11.86
C ASN A 434 -49.91 -3.90 12.16
N VAL A 435 -50.93 -4.32 12.90
CA VAL A 435 -51.24 -5.72 13.19
C VAL A 435 -52.69 -5.94 12.76
N PRO A 436 -52.96 -6.70 11.69
CA PRO A 436 -54.33 -6.98 11.25
C PRO A 436 -55.17 -7.61 12.36
N LYS A 437 -56.46 -7.26 12.43
CA LYS A 437 -57.36 -7.74 13.50
C LYS A 437 -57.43 -9.28 13.56
N ALA A 438 -57.50 -9.94 12.40
CA ALA A 438 -57.52 -11.40 12.30
C ALA A 438 -56.25 -12.02 12.92
N SER A 439 -55.07 -11.54 12.55
CA SER A 439 -53.80 -12.01 13.12
C SER A 439 -53.65 -11.65 14.59
N LYS A 440 -54.19 -10.51 15.03
CA LYS A 440 -54.15 -10.08 16.43
C LYS A 440 -54.89 -11.07 17.33
N ASN A 441 -56.11 -11.47 16.95
CA ASN A 441 -56.92 -12.39 17.74
C ASN A 441 -56.20 -13.74 17.92
N VAL A 442 -55.64 -14.30 16.84
CA VAL A 442 -54.88 -15.56 16.90
C VAL A 442 -53.62 -15.43 17.76
N LEU A 443 -52.89 -14.32 17.66
CA LEU A 443 -51.70 -14.09 18.49
C LEU A 443 -52.02 -13.89 19.98
N GLU A 444 -53.23 -13.42 20.31
CA GLU A 444 -53.69 -13.30 21.70
C GLU A 444 -54.03 -14.66 22.34
N GLU A 445 -54.37 -15.68 21.53
CA GLU A 445 -54.57 -17.06 21.99
C GLU A 445 -53.23 -17.76 22.34
N TYR A 446 -52.10 -17.20 21.92
CA TYR A 446 -50.76 -17.74 22.24
C TYR A 446 -50.18 -17.20 23.56
N SER A 447 -51.03 -16.83 24.52
CA SER A 447 -50.61 -16.22 25.80
C SER A 447 -49.56 -17.02 26.57
N ASP A 448 -49.58 -18.34 26.43
CA ASP A 448 -48.71 -19.26 27.18
C ASP A 448 -47.37 -19.52 26.49
N LYS A 449 -47.14 -18.93 25.31
CA LYS A 449 -45.92 -19.12 24.50
C LYS A 449 -45.01 -17.90 24.61
N THR A 450 -43.72 -18.17 24.65
CA THR A 450 -42.68 -17.15 24.56
C THR A 450 -42.67 -16.49 23.17
N PRO A 451 -42.15 -15.26 23.03
CA PRO A 451 -42.03 -14.62 21.71
C PRO A 451 -41.18 -15.42 20.71
N VAL A 452 -40.19 -16.17 21.19
CA VAL A 452 -39.35 -17.05 20.35
C VAL A 452 -40.16 -18.20 19.79
N GLU A 453 -40.97 -18.86 20.62
CA GLU A 453 -41.89 -19.92 20.19
C GLU A 453 -42.90 -19.36 19.19
N ILE A 454 -43.56 -18.23 19.50
CA ILE A 454 -44.52 -17.59 18.61
C ILE A 454 -43.89 -17.26 17.25
N LEU A 455 -42.67 -16.72 17.23
CA LEU A 455 -41.96 -16.40 15.98
C LEU A 455 -41.60 -17.66 15.17
N SER A 456 -41.44 -18.80 15.83
CA SER A 456 -41.03 -20.07 15.23
C SER A 456 -42.21 -20.95 14.81
N LEU A 457 -43.43 -20.63 15.23
CA LEU A 457 -44.64 -21.35 14.80
C LEU A 457 -44.81 -21.30 13.28
N ASN A 458 -45.10 -22.47 12.70
CA ASN A 458 -45.49 -22.62 11.31
C ASN A 458 -47.01 -22.41 11.17
N ASP A 459 -47.43 -21.15 11.28
CA ASP A 459 -48.82 -20.71 11.12
C ASP A 459 -48.96 -19.76 9.91
N ASP A 460 -50.20 -19.38 9.57
CA ASP A 460 -50.49 -18.48 8.46
C ASP A 460 -50.08 -17.02 8.71
N ILE A 461 -49.49 -16.72 9.88
CA ILE A 461 -49.14 -15.36 10.27
C ILE A 461 -47.70 -15.07 9.87
N LYS A 462 -47.53 -14.20 8.88
CA LYS A 462 -46.21 -13.74 8.43
C LYS A 462 -45.39 -13.21 9.60
N ALA A 463 -44.12 -13.61 9.68
CA ALA A 463 -43.20 -13.19 10.75
C ALA A 463 -43.14 -11.65 10.93
N ASN A 464 -43.26 -10.87 9.87
CA ASN A 464 -43.27 -9.40 9.96
C ASN A 464 -44.47 -8.86 10.76
N VAL A 465 -45.61 -9.56 10.75
CA VAL A 465 -46.80 -9.25 11.55
C VAL A 465 -46.57 -9.65 13.02
N LYS A 466 -45.93 -10.80 13.27
CA LYS A 466 -45.52 -11.23 14.61
C LYS A 466 -44.58 -10.20 15.26
N LEU A 467 -43.57 -9.71 14.53
CA LEU A 467 -42.69 -8.63 14.99
C LEU A 467 -43.48 -7.34 15.32
N ALA A 468 -44.46 -6.96 14.50
CA ALA A 468 -45.32 -5.81 14.77
C ALA A 468 -46.16 -5.98 16.05
N TYR A 469 -46.64 -7.20 16.30
CA TYR A 469 -47.36 -7.55 17.52
C TYR A 469 -46.47 -7.45 18.75
N PHE A 470 -45.24 -7.96 18.70
CA PHE A 470 -44.28 -7.82 19.80
C PHE A 470 -43.95 -6.35 20.08
N ILE A 471 -43.75 -5.52 19.05
CA ILE A 471 -43.53 -4.07 19.21
C ILE A 471 -44.72 -3.41 19.92
N LYS A 472 -45.96 -3.76 19.56
CA LYS A 472 -47.15 -3.16 20.19
C LYS A 472 -47.33 -3.57 21.66
N ASN A 473 -46.97 -4.80 21.99
CA ASN A 473 -47.20 -5.41 23.30
C ASN A 473 -45.92 -5.59 24.14
N ILE A 474 -44.86 -4.85 23.85
CA ILE A 474 -43.57 -4.98 24.54
C ILE A 474 -43.68 -4.93 26.07
N GLU A 475 -44.57 -4.12 26.64
CA GLU A 475 -44.74 -4.02 28.10
C GLU A 475 -45.30 -5.31 28.72
N LYS A 476 -45.89 -6.19 27.91
CA LYS A 476 -46.37 -7.51 28.33
C LYS A 476 -45.31 -8.60 28.20
N ILE A 477 -44.19 -8.32 27.53
CA ILE A 477 -43.11 -9.28 27.32
C ILE A 477 -42.10 -9.12 28.45
N GLY A 478 -41.79 -10.20 29.17
CA GLY A 478 -40.75 -10.20 30.20
C GLY A 478 -39.39 -9.78 29.61
N SER A 479 -38.58 -9.06 30.39
CA SER A 479 -37.26 -8.58 29.94
C SER A 479 -36.35 -9.72 29.47
N THR A 480 -36.37 -10.85 30.18
CA THR A 480 -35.66 -12.08 29.81
C THR A 480 -36.13 -12.63 28.47
N ASP A 481 -37.45 -12.79 28.29
CA ASP A 481 -38.03 -13.33 27.05
C ASP A 481 -37.74 -12.41 25.86
N PHE A 482 -37.77 -11.10 26.09
CA PHE A 482 -37.50 -10.16 25.02
C PHE A 482 -36.03 -10.16 24.62
N LYS A 483 -35.12 -10.29 25.60
CA LYS A 483 -33.68 -10.50 25.33
C LYS A 483 -33.46 -11.79 24.54
N SER A 484 -34.08 -12.89 24.95
CA SER A 484 -34.02 -14.17 24.22
C SER A 484 -34.56 -14.06 22.80
N LEU A 485 -35.59 -13.25 22.55
CA LEU A 485 -36.09 -12.96 21.21
C LEU A 485 -35.05 -12.22 20.36
N ILE A 486 -34.40 -11.18 20.90
CA ILE A 486 -33.36 -10.44 20.17
C ILE A 486 -32.19 -11.36 19.84
N GLU A 487 -31.69 -12.13 20.81
CA GLU A 487 -30.60 -13.08 20.60
C GLU A 487 -30.98 -14.16 19.59
N TYR A 488 -32.19 -14.71 19.68
CA TYR A 488 -32.69 -15.71 18.75
C TYR A 488 -32.73 -15.17 17.31
N ILE A 489 -33.26 -13.95 17.11
CA ILE A 489 -33.30 -13.32 15.78
C ILE A 489 -31.89 -13.13 15.22
N LEU A 490 -30.96 -12.61 16.04
CA LEU A 490 -29.60 -12.30 15.59
C LEU A 490 -28.74 -13.54 15.33
N LYS A 491 -29.00 -14.65 16.04
CA LYS A 491 -28.24 -15.91 15.89
C LYS A 491 -28.83 -16.86 14.85
N ASN A 492 -30.15 -16.85 14.64
CA ASN A 492 -30.83 -17.90 13.85
C ASN A 492 -31.54 -17.41 12.59
N LYS A 493 -31.69 -16.09 12.37
CA LYS A 493 -32.34 -15.55 11.16
C LYS A 493 -31.29 -14.99 10.18
N ASP A 494 -31.63 -15.03 8.90
CA ASP A 494 -30.79 -14.51 7.82
C ASP A 494 -30.70 -12.97 7.83
N ASP A 495 -29.67 -12.45 7.15
CA ASP A 495 -29.42 -11.01 7.04
C ASP A 495 -30.60 -10.24 6.43
N GLY A 496 -31.33 -10.86 5.50
CA GLY A 496 -32.52 -10.28 4.88
C GLY A 496 -33.63 -10.07 5.90
N PHE A 497 -33.84 -11.03 6.81
CA PHE A 497 -34.76 -10.89 7.93
C PHE A 497 -34.36 -9.77 8.89
N ILE A 498 -33.09 -9.73 9.30
CA ILE A 498 -32.57 -8.73 10.25
C ILE A 498 -32.69 -7.31 9.68
N LYS A 499 -32.56 -7.17 8.35
CA LYS A 499 -32.69 -5.88 7.64
C LYS A 499 -34.15 -5.42 7.47
N LYS A 500 -35.17 -6.24 7.74
CA LYS A 500 -36.60 -5.86 7.60
C LYS A 500 -36.99 -4.71 8.51
N THR A 501 -37.87 -3.84 8.04
CA THR A 501 -38.32 -2.64 8.76
C THR A 501 -38.82 -2.93 10.18
N ASN A 502 -39.65 -3.96 10.39
CA ASN A 502 -40.13 -4.28 11.74
C ASN A 502 -39.06 -4.94 12.61
N ALA A 503 -38.07 -5.63 12.05
CA ALA A 503 -36.93 -6.11 12.83
C ALA A 503 -36.10 -4.91 13.36
N ARG A 504 -35.81 -3.92 12.50
CA ARG A 504 -35.13 -2.69 12.91
C ARG A 504 -35.86 -1.93 14.01
N LYS A 505 -37.19 -1.82 13.87
CA LYS A 505 -38.06 -1.21 14.88
C LYS A 505 -38.05 -2.00 16.19
N LEU A 506 -38.09 -3.34 16.13
CA LEU A 506 -38.04 -4.19 17.32
C LEU A 506 -36.72 -3.98 18.08
N PHE A 507 -35.58 -3.97 17.39
CA PHE A 507 -34.28 -3.67 18.00
C PHE A 507 -34.24 -2.30 18.66
N MET A 508 -34.78 -1.27 18.00
CA MET A 508 -34.86 0.08 18.55
C MET A 508 -35.76 0.13 19.80
N VAL A 509 -36.91 -0.53 19.76
CA VAL A 509 -37.88 -0.55 20.87
C VAL A 509 -37.31 -1.32 22.07
N TYR A 510 -36.57 -2.42 21.84
CA TYR A 510 -35.81 -3.11 22.87
C TYR A 510 -34.79 -2.20 23.55
N SER A 511 -33.98 -1.47 22.76
CA SER A 511 -32.99 -0.52 23.29
C SER A 511 -33.67 0.58 24.12
N LEU A 512 -34.77 1.17 23.64
CA LEU A 512 -35.52 2.18 24.39
C LEU A 512 -36.16 1.66 25.69
N PHE A 513 -36.49 0.37 25.75
CA PHE A 513 -37.10 -0.24 26.92
C PHE A 513 -36.07 -0.67 27.98
N THR A 514 -34.86 -1.02 27.56
CA THR A 514 -33.85 -1.64 28.44
C THR A 514 -32.64 -0.76 28.74
N GLU A 515 -32.41 0.31 27.97
CA GLU A 515 -31.21 1.13 28.06
C GLU A 515 -31.53 2.58 28.45
N PRO A 516 -30.59 3.31 29.10
CA PRO A 516 -30.77 4.73 29.43
C PRO A 516 -31.05 5.58 28.18
N ILE A 517 -32.06 6.45 28.28
CA ILE A 517 -32.46 7.35 27.18
C ILE A 517 -31.59 8.62 27.21
N VAL A 518 -30.72 8.78 26.22
CA VAL A 518 -29.91 9.99 26.02
C VAL A 518 -30.72 10.99 25.20
N LYS A 519 -31.06 12.16 25.76
CA LYS A 519 -31.87 13.18 25.06
C LYS A 519 -31.07 13.98 24.05
N LYS A 520 -29.81 14.28 24.37
CA LYS A 520 -28.89 15.09 23.57
C LYS A 520 -27.46 14.79 23.96
N ILE A 521 -26.53 14.89 23.02
CA ILE A 521 -25.08 14.90 23.26
C ILE A 521 -24.54 16.34 23.10
N ASP A 522 -23.55 16.68 23.92
CA ASP A 522 -22.90 18.00 23.97
C ASP A 522 -21.80 18.19 22.91
#